data_AF-A0A497EDT1-F1
#
_entry.id   AF-A0A497EDT1-F1
#
_cell.length_a   1.000
_cell.length_b   1.000
_cell.length_c   1.000
_cell.angle_alpha   90.00
_cell.angle_beta   90.00
_cell.angle_gamma   90.00
#
_symmetry.space_group_name_H-M   'P 1'
#
loop_
_entity.id
_entity.type
_entity.pdbx_description
1 polymer ?
#
loop_
_entity_poly.entity_id
_entity_poly.type
_entity_poly.pdbx_seq_one_letter_code
_entity_poly.pdbx_strand_id
1 'polypeptide(L)'
;LDVYQVTLDFVAVADEVAKSLPKGRAYLRDQLRRAANSVAANLAEGVGEFSSAEKARFYRMARRSAVECASHLLVCRRLTLVDDALIGKGWDHSLRLVAMQTSMIKSTSPNTLETRQR
;
A
#
# COMPACT_ATOMS: atom_id res chain seq x y z
N LEU A 1 -9.45 9.64 8.97
CA LEU A 1 -7.97 9.57 8.88
C LEU A 1 -7.59 9.73 7.42
N ASP A 2 -6.83 10.77 7.08
CA ASP A 2 -6.48 11.10 5.69
C ASP A 2 -5.79 9.96 4.96
N VAL A 3 -4.94 9.18 5.66
CA VAL A 3 -4.25 8.01 5.10
C VAL A 3 -5.21 6.92 4.60
N TYR A 4 -6.37 6.76 5.27
CA TYR A 4 -7.33 5.74 4.86
C TYR A 4 -8.10 6.17 3.61
N GLN A 5 -8.44 7.45 3.48
CA GLN A 5 -9.05 7.98 2.25
C GLN A 5 -8.10 7.81 1.05
N VAL A 6 -6.83 8.20 1.20
CA VAL A 6 -5.80 7.98 0.16
C VAL A 6 -5.65 6.49 -0.19
N THR A 7 -5.86 5.60 0.79
CA THR A 7 -5.82 4.15 0.57
C THR A 7 -7.00 3.67 -0.26
N LEU A 8 -8.21 4.15 0.01
CA LEU A 8 -9.40 3.81 -0.77
C LEU A 8 -9.31 4.35 -2.20
N ASP A 9 -8.83 5.60 -2.37
CA ASP A 9 -8.56 6.17 -3.69
C ASP A 9 -7.55 5.32 -4.47
N PHE A 10 -6.49 4.86 -3.80
CA PHE A 10 -5.50 3.97 -4.41
C PHE A 10 -6.10 2.63 -4.81
N VAL A 11 -6.95 2.02 -3.98
CA VAL A 11 -7.64 0.77 -4.32
C VAL A 11 -8.49 0.93 -5.58
N ALA A 12 -9.21 2.05 -5.72
CA ALA A 12 -9.98 2.36 -6.92
C ALA A 12 -9.08 2.45 -8.16
N VAL A 13 -7.96 3.19 -8.07
CA VAL A 13 -7.00 3.32 -9.19
C VAL A 13 -6.33 1.98 -9.53
N ALA A 14 -5.97 1.17 -8.53
CA ALA A 14 -5.41 -0.16 -8.76
C ALA A 14 -6.42 -1.09 -9.47
N ASP A 15 -7.71 -1.00 -9.13
CA ASP A 15 -8.75 -1.73 -9.83
C ASP A 15 -8.98 -1.23 -11.28
N GLU A 16 -8.90 0.09 -11.51
CA GLU A 16 -8.92 0.67 -12.88
C GLU A 16 -7.76 0.15 -13.74
N VAL A 17 -6.54 0.11 -13.19
CA VAL A 17 -5.38 -0.50 -13.86
C VAL A 17 -5.64 -1.99 -14.15
N ALA A 18 -6.15 -2.73 -13.17
CA ALA A 18 -6.46 -4.14 -13.34
C ALA A 18 -7.51 -4.38 -14.44
N LYS A 19 -8.57 -3.57 -14.48
CA LYS A 19 -9.60 -3.61 -15.53
C LYS A 19 -9.04 -3.31 -16.91
N SER A 20 -8.05 -2.42 -17.00
CA SER A 20 -7.43 -1.99 -18.26
C SER A 20 -6.44 -3.00 -18.85
N LEU A 21 -5.99 -3.99 -18.07
CA LEU A 21 -5.07 -5.02 -18.56
C LEU A 21 -5.70 -5.85 -19.70
N PRO A 22 -4.92 -6.25 -20.73
CA PRO A 22 -5.44 -7.09 -21.81
C PRO A 22 -5.80 -8.51 -21.33
N LYS A 23 -6.50 -9.28 -22.18
CA LYS A 23 -6.76 -10.71 -21.95
C LYS A 23 -5.42 -11.47 -21.79
N GLY A 24 -5.44 -12.57 -21.03
CA GLY A 24 -4.23 -13.36 -20.72
C GLY A 24 -3.38 -12.84 -19.54
N ARG A 25 -3.74 -11.72 -18.92
CA ARG A 25 -3.03 -11.13 -17.76
C ARG A 25 -3.79 -11.29 -16.43
N ALA A 26 -4.54 -12.38 -16.26
CA ALA A 26 -5.33 -12.60 -15.03
C ALA A 26 -4.46 -12.61 -13.76
N TYR A 27 -3.27 -13.20 -13.83
CA TYR A 27 -2.32 -13.22 -12.72
C TYR A 27 -1.93 -11.81 -12.22
N LEU A 28 -1.67 -10.85 -13.14
CA LEU A 28 -1.34 -9.47 -12.75
C LEU A 28 -2.54 -8.74 -12.15
N ARG A 29 -3.74 -8.95 -12.70
CA ARG A 29 -4.98 -8.40 -12.14
C ARG A 29 -5.17 -8.83 -10.70
N ASP A 30 -5.06 -10.12 -10.47
CA ASP A 30 -5.32 -10.70 -9.15
C ASP A 30 -4.26 -10.29 -8.15
N GLN A 31 -2.98 -10.28 -8.54
CA GLN A 31 -1.89 -9.83 -7.70
C GLN A 31 -2.03 -8.34 -7.32
N LEU A 32 -2.31 -7.46 -8.28
CA LEU A 32 -2.47 -6.03 -8.01
C LEU A 32 -3.67 -5.75 -7.09
N ARG A 33 -4.83 -6.36 -7.36
CA ARG A 33 -6.03 -6.20 -6.53
C ARG A 33 -5.84 -6.73 -5.11
N ARG A 34 -5.24 -7.92 -4.98
CA ARG A 34 -4.97 -8.52 -3.66
C ARG A 34 -4.00 -7.67 -2.86
N ALA A 35 -2.94 -7.19 -3.49
CA ALA A 35 -1.97 -6.31 -2.83
C ALA A 35 -2.64 -4.98 -2.41
N ALA A 36 -3.44 -4.35 -3.27
CA ALA A 36 -4.14 -3.10 -2.95
C ALA A 36 -5.14 -3.29 -1.79
N ASN A 37 -5.94 -4.36 -1.82
CA ASN A 37 -6.87 -4.68 -0.72
C ASN A 37 -6.12 -5.00 0.58
N SER A 38 -4.95 -5.65 0.50
CA SER A 38 -4.09 -5.90 1.65
C SER A 38 -3.59 -4.61 2.29
N VAL A 39 -3.31 -3.56 1.50
CA VAL A 39 -2.97 -2.23 2.04
C VAL A 39 -4.11 -1.71 2.90
N ALA A 40 -5.34 -1.73 2.40
CA ALA A 40 -6.53 -1.24 3.11
C ALA A 40 -6.82 -2.05 4.39
N ALA A 41 -6.79 -3.38 4.29
CA ALA A 41 -7.07 -4.28 5.41
C ALA A 41 -6.06 -4.09 6.55
N ASN A 42 -4.76 -4.16 6.25
CA ASN A 42 -3.72 -3.99 7.27
C ASN A 42 -3.72 -2.59 7.87
N LEU A 43 -4.03 -1.55 7.09
CA LEU A 43 -4.13 -0.19 7.63
C LEU A 43 -5.31 -0.07 8.61
N ALA A 44 -6.46 -0.65 8.29
CA ALA A 44 -7.63 -0.67 9.16
C ALA A 44 -7.38 -1.46 10.45
N GLU A 45 -6.77 -2.65 10.35
CA GLU A 45 -6.38 -3.47 11.51
C GLU A 45 -5.41 -2.71 12.42
N GLY A 46 -4.39 -2.06 11.85
CA GLY A 46 -3.48 -1.24 12.64
C GLY A 46 -4.16 -0.04 13.31
N VAL A 47 -5.14 0.62 12.67
CA VAL A 47 -5.90 1.70 13.30
C VAL A 47 -6.70 1.21 14.50
N GLY A 48 -7.31 0.02 14.41
CA GLY A 48 -8.11 -0.58 15.49
C GLY A 48 -7.29 -1.23 16.61
N GLU A 49 -6.00 -1.46 16.41
CA GLU A 49 -5.13 -2.10 17.39
C GLU A 49 -4.73 -1.15 18.54
N PHE A 50 -4.61 -1.68 19.77
CA PHE A 50 -4.19 -0.92 20.95
C PHE A 50 -2.70 -1.12 21.27
N SER A 51 -2.16 -2.30 21.02
CA SER A 51 -0.74 -2.59 21.22
C SER A 51 0.11 -1.85 20.20
N SER A 52 1.00 -0.96 20.67
CA SER A 52 1.90 -0.21 19.78
C SER A 52 2.78 -1.13 18.92
N ALA A 53 3.25 -2.25 19.48
CA ALA A 53 4.07 -3.21 18.75
C ALA A 53 3.31 -3.87 17.59
N GLU A 54 2.07 -4.33 17.85
CA GLU A 54 1.22 -4.97 16.85
C GLU A 54 0.71 -3.94 15.82
N LYS A 55 0.34 -2.73 16.25
CA LYS A 55 -0.01 -1.62 15.36
C LYS A 55 1.11 -1.31 14.37
N ALA A 56 2.36 -1.21 14.85
CA ALA A 56 3.52 -1.00 13.99
C ALA A 56 3.77 -2.20 13.05
N ARG A 57 3.40 -3.43 13.44
CA ARG A 57 3.45 -4.61 12.57
C ARG A 57 2.46 -4.50 11.41
N PHE A 58 1.20 -4.16 11.70
CA PHE A 58 0.17 -3.96 10.68
C PHE A 58 0.55 -2.85 9.68
N TYR A 59 1.06 -1.71 10.16
CA TYR A 59 1.52 -0.64 9.26
C TYR A 59 2.70 -1.06 8.39
N ARG A 60 3.62 -1.90 8.89
CA ARG A 60 4.70 -2.49 8.08
C ARG A 60 4.15 -3.43 7.00
N MET A 61 3.14 -4.22 7.31
CA MET A 61 2.48 -5.10 6.34
C MET A 61 1.76 -4.29 5.25
N ALA A 62 0.99 -3.27 5.63
CA ALA A 62 0.36 -2.35 4.69
C ALA A 62 1.40 -1.69 3.76
N ARG A 63 2.53 -1.26 4.32
CA ARG A 63 3.65 -0.69 3.54
C ARG A 63 4.28 -1.68 2.57
N ARG A 64 4.47 -2.94 2.98
CA ARG A 64 4.99 -4.00 2.09
C ARG A 64 4.05 -4.19 0.89
N SER A 65 2.74 -4.30 1.13
CA SER A 65 1.76 -4.44 0.06
C SER A 65 1.69 -3.21 -0.86
N ALA A 66 1.89 -2.00 -0.33
CA ALA A 66 1.95 -0.79 -1.17
C ALA A 66 3.16 -0.80 -2.11
N VAL A 67 4.33 -1.25 -1.63
CA VAL A 67 5.54 -1.42 -2.47
C VAL A 67 5.33 -2.53 -3.51
N GLU A 68 4.66 -3.63 -3.15
CA GLU A 68 4.30 -4.68 -4.11
C GLU A 68 3.40 -4.14 -5.23
N CYS A 69 2.41 -3.32 -4.89
CA CYS A 69 1.58 -2.67 -5.92
C CYS A 69 2.41 -1.77 -6.83
N ALA A 70 3.30 -0.94 -6.27
CA ALA A 70 4.19 -0.07 -7.05
C ALA A 70 5.05 -0.90 -8.04
N SER A 71 5.57 -2.04 -7.59
CA SER A 71 6.28 -3.00 -8.45
C SER A 71 5.41 -3.51 -9.59
N HIS A 72 4.17 -3.95 -9.29
CA HIS A 72 3.24 -4.42 -10.33
C HIS A 72 2.89 -3.32 -11.35
N LEU A 73 2.71 -2.07 -10.91
CA LEU A 73 2.48 -0.93 -11.81
C LEU A 73 3.66 -0.72 -12.76
N LEU A 74 4.90 -0.78 -12.25
CA LEU A 74 6.10 -0.66 -13.09
C LEU A 74 6.25 -1.83 -14.07
N VAL A 75 5.89 -3.05 -13.67
CA VAL A 75 5.82 -4.20 -14.59
C VAL A 75 4.81 -3.94 -15.70
N CYS A 76 3.61 -3.45 -15.36
CA CYS A 76 2.60 -3.11 -16.36
C CYS A 76 3.08 -2.02 -17.33
N ARG A 77 3.78 -1.00 -16.83
CA ARG A 77 4.41 0.06 -17.62
C ARG A 77 5.47 -0.48 -18.57
N ARG A 78 6.39 -1.30 -18.05
CA ARG A 78 7.52 -1.87 -18.79
C ARG A 78 7.07 -2.79 -19.92
N LEU A 79 5.95 -3.48 -19.71
CA LEU A 79 5.33 -4.34 -20.70
C LEU A 79 4.31 -3.59 -21.58
N THR A 80 4.16 -2.27 -21.43
CA THR A 80 3.22 -1.43 -22.20
C THR A 80 1.79 -1.99 -22.20
N LEU A 81 1.33 -2.45 -21.04
CA LEU A 81 0.02 -3.15 -20.92
C LEU A 81 -1.15 -2.21 -20.63
N VAL A 82 -0.88 -1.02 -20.11
CA VAL A 82 -1.87 -0.04 -19.64
C VAL A 82 -1.38 1.35 -19.99
N ASP A 83 -2.30 2.28 -20.17
CA ASP A 83 -2.01 3.69 -20.40
C ASP A 83 -1.05 4.29 -19.35
N ASP A 84 -0.08 5.06 -19.82
CA ASP A 84 1.02 5.58 -19.02
C ASP A 84 0.55 6.59 -17.97
N ALA A 85 -0.49 7.37 -18.27
CA ALA A 85 -1.07 8.34 -17.34
C ALA A 85 -1.81 7.62 -16.20
N LEU A 86 -2.54 6.54 -16.50
CA LEU A 86 -3.20 5.73 -15.47
C LEU A 86 -2.17 5.04 -14.55
N ILE A 87 -1.08 4.50 -15.11
CA ILE A 87 0.03 3.99 -14.31
C ILE A 87 0.65 5.12 -13.45
N GLY A 88 0.84 6.31 -14.02
CA GLY A 88 1.34 7.49 -13.30
C GLY A 88 0.49 7.83 -12.08
N LYS A 89 -0.82 7.90 -12.24
CA LYS A 89 -1.77 8.12 -11.13
C LYS A 89 -1.63 7.05 -10.03
N GLY A 90 -1.54 5.78 -10.41
CA GLY A 90 -1.32 4.68 -9.46
C GLY A 90 0.03 4.79 -8.74
N TRP A 91 1.08 5.18 -9.46
CA TRP A 91 2.41 5.37 -8.92
C TRP A 91 2.45 6.48 -7.86
N ASP A 92 1.87 7.64 -8.16
CA ASP A 92 1.84 8.79 -7.24
C ASP A 92 1.10 8.46 -5.94
N HIS A 93 -0.04 7.76 -6.05
CA HIS A 93 -0.74 7.25 -4.87
C HIS A 93 0.11 6.25 -4.08
N SER A 94 0.78 5.32 -4.75
CA SER A 94 1.62 4.32 -4.07
C SER A 94 2.78 4.96 -3.30
N LEU A 95 3.46 5.97 -3.89
CA LEU A 95 4.52 6.72 -3.22
C LEU A 95 3.99 7.48 -2.00
N ARG A 96 2.85 8.16 -2.16
CA ARG A 96 2.20 8.87 -1.05
C ARG A 96 1.85 7.92 0.09
N LEU A 97 1.28 6.75 -0.21
CA LEU A 97 0.96 5.74 0.80
C LEU A 97 2.20 5.22 1.52
N VAL A 98 3.25 4.87 0.78
CA VAL A 98 4.51 4.40 1.39
C VAL A 98 5.11 5.46 2.30
N ALA A 99 5.07 6.74 1.93
CA ALA A 99 5.52 7.84 2.78
C ALA A 99 4.68 7.96 4.05
N MET A 100 3.36 7.99 3.94
CA MET A 100 2.44 8.09 5.08
C MET A 100 2.61 6.90 6.04
N GLN A 101 2.63 5.68 5.52
CA GLN A 101 2.82 4.47 6.31
C GLN A 101 4.19 4.43 6.99
N THR A 102 5.24 4.92 6.32
CA THR A 102 6.58 5.03 6.93
C THR A 102 6.55 5.98 8.14
N SER A 103 5.86 7.11 8.03
CA SER A 103 5.67 8.03 9.16
C SER A 103 4.88 7.39 10.30
N MET A 104 3.81 6.67 9.98
CA MET A 104 3.00 5.95 10.98
C MET A 104 3.81 4.85 11.71
N ILE A 105 4.66 4.11 11.01
CA ILE A 105 5.53 3.09 11.63
C ILE A 105 6.50 3.76 12.62
N LYS A 106 7.11 4.89 12.23
CA LYS A 106 8.03 5.64 13.09
C LYS A 106 7.34 6.20 14.32
N SER A 107 6.12 6.73 14.19
CA SER A 107 5.37 7.30 15.32
C SER A 107 4.80 6.25 16.29
N THR A 108 4.70 4.99 15.86
CA THR A 108 4.11 3.91 16.66
C THR A 108 5.16 3.04 17.36
N SER A 109 6.39 3.02 16.84
CA SER A 109 7.46 2.25 17.45
C SER A 109 7.82 2.84 18.83
N PRO A 110 7.89 2.04 19.91
CA PRO A 110 8.29 2.56 21.21
C PRO A 110 9.67 3.21 21.10
N ASN A 111 9.84 4.39 21.69
CA ASN A 111 11.11 5.07 21.75
C ASN A 111 12.08 4.19 22.57
N THR A 112 13.06 3.56 21.93
CA THR A 112 13.97 2.58 22.55
C THR A 112 14.89 3.17 23.63
N LEU A 113 14.74 4.46 23.95
CA LEU A 113 15.57 5.21 24.87
C LEU A 113 15.08 5.18 26.33
N GLU A 114 13.85 4.72 26.61
CA GLU A 114 13.31 4.71 27.99
C GLU A 114 13.45 3.35 28.72
N THR A 115 13.87 2.27 28.04
CA THR A 115 13.96 0.93 28.65
C THR A 115 15.34 0.61 29.26
N ARG A 116 16.24 1.58 29.42
CA ARG A 116 17.59 1.38 29.99
C ARG A 116 17.82 1.99 31.38
N GLN A 117 16.78 2.45 32.08
CA GLN A 117 16.90 3.04 33.42
C GLN A 117 15.91 2.47 34.46
N ARG A 118 15.55 1.19 34.36
CA ARG A 118 14.87 0.48 35.45
C ARG A 118 15.62 -0.80 35.81
#